data_AF-A0A3A5RMX7-F1
#
_entry.id   AF-A0A3A5RMX7-F1
#
_cell.length_a   1.000
_cell.length_b   1.000
_cell.length_c   1.000
_cell.angle_alpha   90.00
_cell.angle_beta   90.00
_cell.angle_gamma   90.00
#
_symmetry.space_group_name_H-M   'P 1'
#
loop_
_entity.id
_entity.type
_entity.pdbx_description
1 polymer ?
#
loop_
_entity_poly.entity_id
_entity_poly.type
_entity_poly.pdbx_seq_one_letter_code
_entity_poly.pdbx_strand_id
1 'polypeptide(L)'
;MKRVLCPKCENYLYFDETKYSEGQSLVFECEHCGKQFSIRLGKSKVKALRKEENLEEEAESHKEEFGYITVIENVFGFKQLLPLQEGDNVIGRRCVGTNINTPIESGDMSMDRRHCIINIKRNKQGKLVYTLRDAPSLTGTFLMNEILGDKDRVRIEDGAIVTIGATTFILHTAEQE
;
A
#
# COMPACT_ATOMS: atom_id res chain seq x y z
N MET A 1 14.78 -14.07 -9.20
CA MET A 1 15.20 -13.06 -8.19
C MET A 1 14.41 -13.29 -6.92
N LYS A 2 15.05 -13.30 -5.75
CA LYS A 2 14.37 -13.35 -4.44
C LYS A 2 14.57 -12.05 -3.67
N ARG A 3 13.63 -11.78 -2.77
CA ARG A 3 13.67 -10.63 -1.87
C ARG A 3 13.95 -11.08 -0.45
N VAL A 4 14.70 -10.27 0.30
CA VAL A 4 14.83 -10.44 1.73
C VAL A 4 14.64 -9.14 2.47
N LEU A 5 13.97 -9.23 3.62
CA LEU A 5 13.61 -8.10 4.45
C LEU A 5 14.78 -7.75 5.38
N CYS A 6 15.16 -6.47 5.41
CA CYS A 6 16.11 -5.99 6.41
C CYS A 6 15.48 -6.06 7.82
N PRO A 7 16.10 -6.75 8.81
CA PRO A 7 15.57 -6.91 10.15
C PRO A 7 15.71 -5.64 11.03
N LYS A 8 15.81 -4.46 10.44
CA LYS A 8 15.89 -3.18 11.18
C LYS A 8 14.99 -2.11 10.57
N CYS A 9 14.93 -2.03 9.25
CA CYS A 9 14.12 -1.02 8.55
C CYS A 9 13.06 -1.63 7.64
N GLU A 10 12.97 -2.95 7.60
CA GLU A 10 12.06 -3.72 6.74
C GLU A 10 12.19 -3.43 5.23
N ASN A 11 13.28 -2.77 4.82
CA ASN A 11 13.54 -2.55 3.40
C ASN A 11 13.84 -3.88 2.69
N TYR A 12 13.35 -4.02 1.46
CA TYR A 12 13.63 -5.19 0.63
C TYR A 12 15.01 -5.08 -0.02
N LEU A 13 15.77 -6.16 0.07
CA LEU A 13 17.01 -6.36 -0.68
C LEU A 13 16.79 -7.46 -1.70
N TYR A 14 17.22 -7.20 -2.93
CA TYR A 14 17.08 -8.13 -4.04
C TYR A 14 18.38 -8.89 -4.26
N PHE A 15 18.27 -10.20 -4.45
CA PHE A 15 19.41 -11.02 -4.84
C PHE A 15 19.02 -12.12 -5.82
N ASP A 16 20.00 -12.51 -6.60
CA ASP A 16 19.87 -13.61 -7.53
C ASP A 16 20.22 -14.93 -6.84
N GLU A 17 19.19 -15.68 -6.45
CA GLU A 17 19.35 -16.98 -5.79
C GLU A 17 20.10 -18.00 -6.65
N THR A 18 20.05 -17.88 -7.99
CA THR A 18 20.72 -18.82 -8.90
C THR A 18 22.24 -18.80 -8.78
N LYS A 19 22.80 -17.76 -8.15
CA LYS A 19 24.23 -17.60 -7.90
C LYS A 19 24.70 -18.28 -6.61
N TYR A 20 23.81 -18.88 -5.82
CA TYR A 20 24.14 -19.39 -4.48
C TYR A 20 23.60 -20.81 -4.25
N SER A 21 24.36 -21.61 -3.49
CA SER A 21 23.98 -22.99 -3.16
C SER A 21 23.06 -23.07 -1.94
N GLU A 22 22.12 -24.02 -1.94
CA GLU A 22 21.31 -24.34 -0.76
C GLU A 22 22.20 -24.67 0.46
N GLY A 23 21.90 -24.05 1.60
CA GLY A 23 22.64 -24.17 2.87
C GLY A 23 23.60 -23.01 3.14
N GLN A 24 23.91 -22.18 2.14
CA GLN A 24 24.86 -21.08 2.29
C GLN A 24 24.29 -19.94 3.13
N SER A 25 25.12 -19.41 4.04
CA SER A 25 24.80 -18.22 4.83
C SER A 25 25.29 -16.99 4.07
N LEU A 26 24.37 -16.19 3.55
CA LEU A 26 24.65 -14.96 2.84
C LEU A 26 24.60 -13.79 3.80
N VAL A 27 25.58 -12.88 3.73
CA VAL A 27 25.60 -11.63 4.49
C VAL A 27 25.17 -10.50 3.57
N PHE A 28 24.19 -9.73 4.01
CA PHE A 28 23.65 -8.59 3.30
C PHE A 28 23.90 -7.31 4.11
N GLU A 29 24.16 -6.22 3.41
CA GLU A 29 24.22 -4.89 3.99
C GLU A 29 23.05 -4.05 3.46
N CYS A 30 22.24 -3.51 4.37
CA CYS A 30 21.12 -2.67 3.98
C CYS A 30 21.60 -1.26 3.62
N GLU A 31 21.42 -0.89 2.35
CA GLU A 31 21.76 0.44 1.82
C GLU A 31 21.03 1.59 2.55
N HIS A 32 19.86 1.33 3.13
CA HIS A 32 19.07 2.36 3.83
C HIS A 32 19.47 2.60 5.29
N CYS A 33 19.97 1.58 6.00
CA CYS A 33 20.22 1.70 7.45
C CYS A 33 21.62 1.24 7.90
N GLY A 34 22.47 0.84 6.95
CA GLY A 34 23.83 0.34 7.15
C GLY A 34 23.92 -0.97 7.95
N LYS A 35 22.80 -1.65 8.21
CA LYS A 35 22.80 -2.87 9.02
C LYS A 35 23.25 -4.05 8.17
N GLN A 36 24.28 -4.72 8.65
CA GLN A 36 24.67 -6.03 8.15
C GLN A 36 23.86 -7.13 8.84
N PHE A 37 23.33 -8.07 8.06
CA PHE A 37 22.55 -9.19 8.55
C PHE A 37 22.74 -10.42 7.65
N SER A 38 22.69 -11.61 8.25
CA SER A 38 22.90 -12.85 7.51
C SER A 38 21.61 -13.66 7.37
N ILE A 39 21.37 -14.23 6.19
CA ILE A 39 20.29 -15.20 5.96
C ILE A 39 20.90 -16.50 5.50
N ARG A 40 20.42 -17.62 6.06
CA ARG A 40 20.76 -18.94 5.57
C ARG A 40 19.73 -19.37 4.52
N LEU A 41 20.18 -19.56 3.29
CA LEU A 41 19.37 -20.19 2.24
C LEU A 41 19.18 -21.66 2.62
N GLY A 42 17.95 -22.12 2.85
CA GLY A 42 17.67 -23.49 3.27
C GLY A 42 16.60 -23.57 4.35
N LYS A 43 15.70 -24.57 4.20
CA LYS A 43 14.42 -24.80 4.89
C LYS A 43 14.26 -24.12 6.26
N SER A 44 13.98 -22.83 6.23
CA SER A 44 13.24 -22.18 7.29
C SER A 44 11.79 -22.45 6.95
N LYS A 45 11.06 -23.18 7.79
CA LYS A 45 9.59 -23.16 7.77
C LYS A 45 9.20 -21.71 8.05
N VAL A 46 9.06 -20.94 6.99
CA VAL A 46 8.64 -19.54 7.00
C VAL A 46 7.26 -19.54 7.64
N LYS A 47 7.21 -19.23 8.93
CA LYS A 47 6.00 -18.97 9.70
C LYS A 47 5.25 -17.72 9.21
N ALA A 48 5.59 -17.19 8.03
CA ALA A 48 4.95 -16.05 7.38
C ALA A 48 3.92 -16.44 6.31
N LEU A 49 3.92 -17.68 5.80
CA LEU A 49 2.99 -18.07 4.72
C LEU A 49 1.52 -18.19 5.17
N ARG A 50 1.25 -18.49 6.46
CA ARG A 50 -0.12 -18.60 6.97
C ARG A 50 -0.82 -17.27 7.23
N LYS A 51 -0.10 -16.15 7.24
CA LYS A 51 -0.70 -14.83 7.43
C LYS A 51 -0.95 -14.14 6.08
N GLU A 52 -0.12 -14.44 5.08
CA GLU A 52 -0.28 -13.96 3.70
C GLU A 52 -1.50 -14.60 3.03
N GLU A 53 -1.70 -15.93 3.13
CA GLU A 53 -2.88 -16.61 2.55
C GLU A 53 -4.22 -16.08 3.10
N ASN A 54 -4.31 -15.82 4.42
CA ASN A 54 -5.52 -15.24 5.03
C ASN A 54 -5.76 -13.78 4.62
N LEU A 55 -4.70 -12.99 4.43
CA LEU A 55 -4.80 -11.59 4.01
C LEU A 55 -5.17 -11.46 2.54
N GLU A 56 -4.73 -12.40 1.70
CA GLU A 56 -5.12 -12.46 0.29
C GLU A 56 -6.59 -12.84 0.13
N GLU A 57 -7.09 -13.87 0.85
CA GLU A 57 -8.52 -14.23 0.84
C GLU A 57 -9.43 -13.14 1.45
N GLU A 58 -9.01 -12.49 2.54
CA GLU A 58 -9.71 -11.33 3.10
C GLU A 58 -9.64 -10.14 2.12
N ALA A 59 -8.50 -9.89 1.48
CA ALA A 59 -8.41 -8.82 0.49
C ALA A 59 -9.24 -9.09 -0.76
N GLU A 60 -9.30 -10.33 -1.25
CA GLU A 60 -10.15 -10.74 -2.38
C GLU A 60 -11.64 -10.54 -2.06
N SER A 61 -12.09 -10.90 -0.85
CA SER A 61 -13.50 -10.74 -0.44
C SER A 61 -13.89 -9.27 -0.19
N HIS A 62 -13.00 -8.46 0.38
CA HIS A 62 -13.26 -7.03 0.59
C HIS A 62 -13.20 -6.21 -0.72
N LYS A 63 -12.48 -6.67 -1.76
CA LYS A 63 -12.51 -6.03 -3.09
C LYS A 63 -13.93 -5.97 -3.64
N GLU A 64 -14.76 -6.98 -3.35
CA GLU A 64 -16.13 -7.08 -3.87
C GLU A 64 -17.14 -6.23 -3.10
N GLU A 65 -16.98 -6.04 -1.78
CA GLU A 65 -18.01 -5.35 -0.97
C GLU A 65 -17.93 -3.81 -1.04
N PHE A 66 -16.72 -3.25 -0.98
CA PHE A 66 -16.51 -1.79 -0.91
C PHE A 66 -15.56 -1.26 -1.97
N GLY A 67 -15.11 -2.11 -2.90
CA GLY A 67 -14.15 -1.76 -3.93
C GLY A 67 -12.71 -1.78 -3.42
N TYR A 68 -11.79 -1.31 -4.26
CA TYR A 68 -10.36 -1.32 -4.00
C TYR A 68 -9.67 -0.17 -4.73
N ILE A 69 -8.42 0.13 -4.34
CA ILE A 69 -7.55 1.00 -5.13
C ILE A 69 -6.46 0.17 -5.81
N THR A 70 -6.16 0.52 -7.06
CA THR A 70 -4.98 0.03 -7.78
C THR A 70 -3.89 1.08 -7.70
N VAL A 71 -2.83 0.81 -6.94
CA VAL A 71 -1.63 1.64 -6.93
C VAL A 71 -0.83 1.34 -8.20
N ILE A 72 -0.49 2.38 -8.95
CA ILE A 72 0.26 2.28 -10.21
C ILE A 72 1.75 2.13 -9.90
N GLU A 73 2.38 1.16 -10.56
CA GLU A 73 3.82 0.92 -10.46
C GLU A 73 4.61 2.15 -10.92
N ASN A 74 5.64 2.49 -10.15
CA ASN A 74 6.59 3.55 -10.47
C ASN A 74 7.98 3.17 -9.93
N VAL A 75 8.94 4.11 -10.02
CA VAL A 75 10.30 3.90 -9.53
C VAL A 75 10.40 3.69 -8.01
N PHE A 76 9.34 4.00 -7.25
CA PHE A 76 9.30 3.92 -5.79
C PHE A 76 8.56 2.69 -5.26
N GLY A 77 7.80 1.98 -6.09
CA GLY A 77 7.04 0.82 -5.64
C GLY A 77 6.34 0.06 -6.77
N PHE A 78 6.03 -1.21 -6.50
CA PHE A 78 5.28 -2.07 -7.40
C PHE A 78 3.78 -1.78 -7.35
N LYS A 79 3.08 -2.27 -8.37
CA LYS A 79 1.62 -2.32 -8.40
C LYS A 79 1.08 -3.02 -7.14
N GLN A 80 0.10 -2.42 -6.50
CA GLN A 80 -0.60 -2.97 -5.33
C GLN A 80 -2.12 -2.87 -5.53
N LEU A 81 -2.85 -3.86 -5.04
CA LEU A 81 -4.31 -3.85 -4.97
C LEU A 81 -4.69 -3.78 -3.50
N LEU A 82 -5.27 -2.67 -3.07
CA LEU A 82 -5.61 -2.45 -1.66
C LEU A 82 -7.13 -2.39 -1.52
N PRO A 83 -7.77 -3.37 -0.86
CA PRO A 83 -9.21 -3.36 -0.63
C PRO A 83 -9.60 -2.18 0.26
N LEU A 84 -10.82 -1.70 0.06
CA LEU A 84 -11.41 -0.67 0.90
C LEU A 84 -12.44 -1.27 1.87
N GLN A 85 -12.80 -0.51 2.87
CA GLN A 85 -13.80 -0.88 3.89
C GLN A 85 -14.77 0.28 4.14
N GLU A 86 -15.92 -0.02 4.75
CA GLU A 86 -16.83 1.02 5.20
C GLU A 86 -16.16 1.99 6.19
N GLY A 87 -16.52 3.28 6.10
CA GLY A 87 -15.95 4.32 6.93
C GLY A 87 -14.69 4.95 6.32
N ASP A 88 -13.77 5.37 7.17
CA ASP A 88 -12.56 6.10 6.75
C ASP A 88 -11.43 5.12 6.38
N ASN A 89 -11.05 5.10 5.11
CA ASN A 89 -9.86 4.43 4.60
C ASN A 89 -8.72 5.45 4.58
N VAL A 90 -7.83 5.36 5.56
CA VAL A 90 -6.69 6.25 5.72
C VAL A 90 -5.54 5.71 4.89
N ILE A 91 -5.17 6.45 3.85
CA ILE A 91 -4.18 6.06 2.87
C ILE A 91 -2.91 6.87 3.10
N GLY A 92 -1.77 6.20 2.98
CA GLY A 92 -0.47 6.83 3.10
C GLY A 92 0.65 5.80 3.07
N ARG A 93 1.88 6.28 3.24
CA ARG A 93 3.07 5.43 3.19
C ARG A 93 3.15 4.49 4.38
N ARG A 94 3.38 3.20 4.11
CA ARG A 94 3.68 2.18 5.13
C ARG A 94 4.91 2.59 5.95
N CYS A 95 4.76 2.65 7.27
CA CYS A 95 5.86 2.92 8.18
C CYS A 95 5.62 2.20 9.52
N VAL A 96 6.69 1.64 10.10
CA VAL A 96 6.64 0.97 11.41
C VAL A 96 6.09 1.95 12.47
N GLY A 97 5.10 1.49 13.22
CA GLY A 97 4.45 2.28 14.28
C GLY A 97 3.37 3.27 13.81
N THR A 98 3.10 3.36 12.50
CA THR A 98 1.96 4.14 12.00
C THR A 98 0.72 3.26 11.89
N ASN A 99 -0.36 3.64 12.59
CA ASN A 99 -1.66 2.98 12.50
C ASN A 99 -2.52 3.65 11.42
N ILE A 100 -2.44 3.12 10.20
CA ILE A 100 -3.38 3.36 9.11
C ILE A 100 -3.89 2.01 8.59
N ASN A 101 -5.12 1.98 8.10
CA ASN A 101 -5.79 0.76 7.62
C ASN A 101 -5.54 0.47 6.13
N THR A 102 -5.16 1.47 5.33
CA THR A 102 -4.87 1.28 3.90
C THR A 102 -3.44 1.76 3.57
N PRO A 103 -2.39 1.10 4.10
CA PRO A 103 -1.01 1.49 3.83
C PRO A 103 -0.55 1.09 2.43
N ILE A 104 0.16 2.01 1.76
CA ILE A 104 0.87 1.75 0.50
C ILE A 104 2.34 1.46 0.79
N GLU A 105 2.84 0.33 0.33
CA GLU A 105 4.27 0.03 0.32
C GLU A 105 4.95 0.82 -0.79
N SER A 106 5.69 1.88 -0.42
CA SER A 106 6.41 2.72 -1.37
C SER A 106 7.63 3.36 -0.71
N GLY A 107 8.71 3.48 -1.47
CA GLY A 107 9.90 4.26 -1.11
C GLY A 107 9.73 5.77 -1.29
N ASP A 108 8.59 6.23 -1.78
CA ASP A 108 8.31 7.65 -2.05
C ASP A 108 8.27 8.46 -0.75
N MET A 109 9.34 9.21 -0.47
CA MET A 109 9.43 10.03 0.73
C MET A 109 8.52 11.27 0.71
N SER A 110 8.02 11.67 -0.47
CA SER A 110 7.05 12.77 -0.61
C SER A 110 5.64 12.34 -0.21
N MET A 111 5.35 11.04 -0.22
CA MET A 111 4.10 10.50 0.33
C MET A 111 4.17 10.43 1.87
N ASP A 112 3.35 11.27 2.51
CA ASP A 112 3.10 11.19 3.95
C ASP A 112 2.57 9.84 4.43
N ARG A 113 2.87 9.54 5.70
CA ARG A 113 2.42 8.34 6.41
C ARG A 113 0.90 8.28 6.58
N ARG A 114 0.24 9.43 6.60
CA ARG A 114 -1.20 9.63 6.54
C ARG A 114 -1.38 10.79 5.56
N HIS A 115 -1.87 10.51 4.37
CA HIS A 115 -1.83 11.46 3.26
C HIS A 115 -3.23 11.89 2.83
N CYS A 116 -4.10 10.93 2.57
CA CYS A 116 -5.47 11.18 2.18
C CYS A 116 -6.41 10.18 2.83
N ILE A 117 -7.70 10.47 2.78
CA ILE A 117 -8.75 9.58 3.31
C ILE A 117 -9.84 9.43 2.26
N ILE A 118 -10.18 8.18 1.96
CA ILE A 118 -11.39 7.84 1.23
C ILE A 118 -12.44 7.39 2.24
N ASN A 119 -13.47 8.21 2.42
CA ASN A 119 -14.63 7.83 3.22
C ASN A 119 -15.67 7.11 2.36
N ILE A 120 -16.10 5.93 2.80
CA ILE A 120 -17.13 5.13 2.14
C ILE A 120 -18.33 5.03 3.08
N LYS A 121 -19.52 5.39 2.57
CA LYS A 121 -20.79 5.29 3.31
C LYS A 121 -21.93 4.91 2.38
N ARG A 122 -22.91 4.20 2.90
CA ARG A 122 -24.19 3.99 2.21
C ARG A 122 -25.07 5.24 2.33
N ASN A 123 -25.64 5.68 1.23
CA ASN A 123 -26.66 6.74 1.22
C ASN A 123 -28.02 6.19 1.67
N LYS A 124 -29.05 7.06 1.73
CA LYS A 124 -30.42 6.66 2.10
C LYS A 124 -31.05 5.61 1.17
N GLN A 125 -30.52 5.45 -0.05
CA GLN A 125 -30.96 4.47 -1.05
C GLN A 125 -30.13 3.18 -1.01
N GLY A 126 -29.20 3.03 -0.05
CA GLY A 126 -28.33 1.87 0.07
C GLY A 126 -27.10 1.88 -0.85
N LYS A 127 -26.95 2.88 -1.71
CA LYS A 127 -25.81 3.02 -2.64
C LYS A 127 -24.56 3.54 -1.94
N LEU A 128 -23.41 2.95 -2.26
CA LEU A 128 -22.12 3.39 -1.76
C LEU A 128 -21.74 4.75 -2.35
N VAL A 129 -21.25 5.64 -1.49
CA VAL A 129 -20.74 6.96 -1.84
C VAL A 129 -19.31 7.06 -1.34
N TYR A 130 -18.41 7.41 -2.25
CA TYR A 130 -16.99 7.54 -2.02
C TYR A 130 -16.64 9.03 -1.95
N THR A 131 -15.98 9.45 -0.88
CA THR A 131 -15.58 10.85 -0.68
C THR A 131 -14.10 10.92 -0.37
N LEU A 132 -13.35 11.61 -1.22
CA LEU A 132 -11.93 11.90 -1.03
C LEU A 132 -11.75 13.18 -0.23
N ARG A 133 -10.76 13.17 0.66
CA ARG A 133 -10.23 14.35 1.33
C ARG A 133 -8.73 14.21 1.56
N ASP A 134 -8.07 15.35 1.62
CA ASP A 134 -6.70 15.42 2.13
C ASP A 134 -6.66 15.13 3.65
N ALA A 135 -5.55 14.59 4.13
CA ALA A 135 -5.31 14.30 5.55
C ALA A 135 -4.03 15.00 6.03
N PRO A 136 -4.20 16.26 6.47
CA PRO A 136 -3.26 17.38 6.32
C PRO A 136 -1.87 16.96 5.79
N SER A 137 -1.80 16.64 4.50
CA SER A 137 -0.57 16.21 3.87
C SER A 137 0.35 17.39 3.55
N LEU A 138 1.66 17.15 3.53
CA LEU A 138 2.68 18.16 3.24
C LEU A 138 2.69 18.55 1.76
N THR A 139 2.48 17.59 0.86
CA THR A 139 2.58 17.80 -0.59
C THR A 139 1.24 18.00 -1.28
N GLY A 140 0.13 17.78 -0.56
CA GLY A 140 -1.21 17.85 -1.10
C GLY A 140 -1.67 16.56 -1.81
N THR A 141 -2.98 16.37 -1.80
CA THR A 141 -3.68 15.32 -2.55
C THR A 141 -4.25 15.89 -3.85
N PHE A 142 -3.97 15.24 -4.98
CA PHE A 142 -4.45 15.67 -6.30
C PHE A 142 -5.49 14.69 -6.85
N LEU A 143 -6.60 15.21 -7.34
CA LEU A 143 -7.63 14.46 -8.08
C LEU A 143 -7.61 14.92 -9.54
N MET A 144 -7.28 14.03 -10.48
CA MET A 144 -7.17 14.38 -11.91
C MET A 144 -6.28 15.62 -12.16
N ASN A 145 -5.14 15.71 -11.47
CA ASN A 145 -4.18 16.83 -11.46
C ASN A 145 -4.64 18.13 -10.75
N GLU A 146 -5.85 18.18 -10.20
CA GLU A 146 -6.32 19.31 -9.40
C GLU A 146 -6.08 19.05 -7.91
N ILE A 147 -5.40 19.98 -7.22
CA ILE A 147 -5.12 19.87 -5.80
C ILE A 147 -6.41 20.09 -4.98
N LEU A 148 -6.62 19.26 -3.96
CA LEU A 148 -7.67 19.47 -2.97
C LEU A 148 -7.27 20.55 -1.97
N GLY A 149 -8.21 21.45 -1.64
CA GLY A 149 -8.04 22.39 -0.53
C GLY A 149 -8.21 21.74 0.84
N ASP A 150 -7.73 22.41 1.89
CA ASP A 150 -7.70 21.92 3.28
C ASP A 150 -9.05 21.41 3.83
N LYS A 151 -10.16 21.95 3.33
CA LYS A 151 -11.53 21.64 3.80
C LYS A 151 -12.33 20.84 2.78
N ASP A 152 -11.72 20.45 1.67
CA ASP A 152 -12.44 19.81 0.58
C ASP A 152 -12.86 18.38 0.96
N ARG A 153 -14.03 18.04 0.45
CA ARG A 153 -14.70 16.75 0.58
C ARG A 153 -15.32 16.46 -0.77
N VAL A 154 -14.52 15.87 -1.66
CA VAL A 154 -14.92 15.68 -3.06
C VAL A 154 -15.49 14.28 -3.22
N ARG A 155 -16.68 14.18 -3.82
CA ARG A 155 -17.22 12.88 -4.23
C ARG A 155 -16.43 12.40 -5.43
N ILE A 156 -15.98 11.16 -5.37
CA ILE A 156 -15.21 10.51 -6.44
C ILE A 156 -15.98 9.30 -6.95
N GLU A 157 -15.78 8.99 -8.22
CA GLU A 157 -16.46 7.91 -8.94
C GLU A 157 -15.46 6.84 -9.35
N ASP A 158 -15.97 5.75 -9.93
CA ASP A 158 -15.13 4.70 -10.49
C ASP A 158 -14.12 5.27 -11.51
N GLY A 159 -12.89 4.76 -11.48
CA GLY A 159 -11.81 5.23 -12.33
C GLY A 159 -11.20 6.57 -11.89
N ALA A 160 -11.59 7.14 -10.75
CA ALA A 160 -10.96 8.35 -10.23
C ALA A 160 -9.45 8.15 -10.01
N ILE A 161 -8.64 9.03 -10.61
CA ILE A 161 -7.18 9.01 -10.51
C ILE A 161 -6.76 9.99 -9.42
N VAL A 162 -6.04 9.48 -8.43
CA VAL A 162 -5.54 10.25 -7.30
C VAL A 162 -4.03 10.14 -7.24
N THR A 163 -3.36 11.29 -7.13
CA THR A 163 -1.91 11.38 -6.98
C THR A 163 -1.57 11.97 -5.62
N ILE A 164 -0.68 11.30 -4.89
CA ILE A 164 -0.19 11.67 -3.57
C ILE A 164 1.33 11.52 -3.54
N GLY A 165 2.04 12.65 -3.44
CA GLY A 165 3.48 12.67 -3.72
C GLY A 165 3.78 12.29 -5.18
N ALA A 166 4.67 11.31 -5.38
CA ALA A 166 4.97 10.71 -6.68
C ALA A 166 4.17 9.41 -6.95
N THR A 167 3.38 8.94 -5.99
CA THR A 167 2.54 7.75 -6.12
C THR A 167 1.16 8.12 -6.67
N THR A 168 0.67 7.35 -7.65
CA THR A 168 -0.68 7.48 -8.20
C THR A 168 -1.46 6.19 -7.97
N PHE A 169 -2.75 6.30 -7.65
CA PHE A 169 -3.66 5.17 -7.59
C PHE A 169 -5.00 5.48 -8.27
N ILE A 170 -5.68 4.41 -8.70
CA ILE A 170 -6.99 4.47 -9.35
C ILE A 170 -8.01 3.83 -8.40
N LEU A 171 -9.14 4.50 -8.19
CA LEU A 171 -10.28 3.94 -7.47
C LEU A 171 -11.06 2.98 -8.36
N HIS A 172 -11.35 1.79 -7.85
CA HIS A 172 -12.33 0.86 -8.38
C HIS A 172 -13.45 0.71 -7.35
N THR A 173 -14.63 1.24 -7.66
CA THR A 173 -15.80 1.13 -6.78
C THR A 173 -16.36 -0.29 -6.86
N ALA A 174 -16.99 -0.77 -5.78
CA ALA A 174 -17.78 -1.99 -5.86
C ALA A 174 -18.90 -1.81 -6.90
N GLU A 175 -18.93 -2.67 -7.92
CA GLU A 175 -19.99 -2.69 -8.92
C GLU A 175 -21.34 -2.89 -8.22
N GLN A 176 -22.31 -2.05 -8.55
CA GLN A 176 -23.70 -2.34 -8.24
C GLN A 176 -24.25 -3.09 -9.44
N GLU A 177 -24.41 -4.41 -9.34
CA GLU A 177 -25.39 -5.12 -10.18
C GLU A 177 -26.79 -4.52 -10.00
#